data_AF-A0A2R6DCS0-F1
#
_entry.id   AF-A0A2R6DCS0-F1
#
_cell.length_a   1.000
_cell.length_b   1.000
_cell.length_c   1.000
_cell.angle_alpha   90.00
_cell.angle_beta   90.00
_cell.angle_gamma   90.00
#
_symmetry.space_group_name_H-M   'P 1'
#
loop_
_entity.id
_entity.type
_entity.pdbx_description
1 polymer ?
#
loop_
_entity_poly.entity_id
_entity_poly.type
_entity_poly.pdbx_seq_one_letter_code
_entity_poly.pdbx_strand_id
1 'polypeptide(L)'
;MATGTGAEEYVEGFGEVSKTAGTVFRYLLLGATLFGIVMVTIFLVYIANDAIQPLTADPGWHLVFFCTLVVPTLAVSGYLAWRNRAALSAGTAAIGLFVVSLMFGAGIAMVFVDIVPPITWFGYVLALVLPLAAATGIERLDRRLPFLARFAVLGTLLVGSVLVVPDLVGTYLTSLTGATFLDLSLGAPIALAVGVYAERRSKSRRTSIAAGGAAFLVVFVSGFVGPFVGLTAVPATVLAAVAIVPTATYVRTVLSKPQRRIGLLVPAVMLGGALVGAFVVESVGFAGPDSWVDWQFLTSPHSSSSAAEAGFYPAIGGSIVMMLIVAVLSFPLGVGTAVYLEEYAPDNRFTRIIDVNISNLAGVPSVVYGLLGLGLFVTYLGRSPGTALIGGATLGLLILPIVIISAREAIRSVPDSMREASYGMGATRWQTVKNVVLPRAFPGILTGTILALGRAIGETAPLIMIGAPNVLYSLPSSLEASVSAMPLQVFAWATLFASEEFYTKAVPAGIVVLLVILLAMNSVAIVLRNKYQRES
;
A
#
# COMPACT_ATOMS: atom_id res chain seq x y z
N MET A 1 32.26 51.34 45.97
CA MET A 1 30.97 51.26 46.69
C MET A 1 30.05 50.45 45.78
N ALA A 2 29.99 49.12 45.89
CA ALA A 2 29.23 48.32 46.89
C ALA A 2 27.76 48.77 46.92
N THR A 3 26.75 47.97 46.56
CA THR A 3 26.37 46.60 46.99
C THR A 3 25.33 46.03 45.99
N GLY A 4 25.33 44.77 45.57
CA GLY A 4 24.91 43.56 46.33
C GLY A 4 23.87 42.81 45.47
N THR A 5 24.20 41.66 44.89
CA THR A 5 23.95 40.27 45.38
C THR A 5 22.57 39.71 45.03
N GLY A 6 22.57 38.65 44.20
CA GLY A 6 21.56 37.59 44.24
C GLY A 6 20.99 37.17 42.89
N ALA A 7 21.71 36.34 42.10
CA ALA A 7 21.12 35.40 41.12
C ALA A 7 22.13 34.45 40.41
N GLU A 8 23.35 34.23 40.93
CA GLU A 8 24.31 33.28 40.31
C GLU A 8 24.47 31.97 41.11
N GLU A 9 23.47 31.60 41.91
CA GLU A 9 23.53 30.40 42.75
C GLU A 9 22.38 29.43 42.45
N TYR A 10 22.22 29.01 41.20
CA TYR A 10 21.39 27.84 40.85
C TYR A 10 21.80 27.29 39.47
N VAL A 11 22.90 26.53 39.36
CA VAL A 11 23.02 25.24 38.60
C VAL A 11 24.40 24.60 38.91
N GLU A 12 24.65 24.14 40.13
CA GLU A 12 25.77 23.21 40.42
C GLU A 12 25.23 21.91 41.06
N GLY A 13 24.16 21.37 40.46
CA GLY A 13 23.46 20.17 40.95
C GLY A 13 23.31 19.03 39.94
N PHE A 14 23.99 19.08 38.79
CA PHE A 14 24.09 17.93 37.89
C PHE A 14 25.47 17.30 38.07
N GLY A 15 25.51 16.18 38.81
CA GLY A 15 26.74 15.43 39.06
C GLY A 15 27.49 15.09 37.76
N GLU A 16 28.82 14.93 37.86
CA GLU A 16 29.66 14.58 36.72
C GLU A 16 29.10 13.33 36.00
N VAL A 17 28.51 13.55 34.82
CA VAL A 17 28.00 12.46 34.00
C VAL A 17 29.20 11.61 33.59
N SER A 18 29.34 10.42 34.19
CA SER A 18 30.42 9.50 33.87
C SER A 18 30.46 9.24 32.37
N LYS A 19 31.46 9.85 31.70
CA LYS A 19 31.68 9.70 30.25
C LYS A 19 31.85 8.23 29.88
N THR A 20 32.40 7.43 30.80
CA THR A 20 32.55 5.98 30.68
C THR A 20 31.20 5.28 30.68
N ALA A 21 30.30 5.58 31.62
CA ALA A 21 28.96 5.00 31.65
C ALA A 21 28.16 5.34 30.39
N GLY A 22 28.23 6.60 29.94
CA GLY A 22 27.59 7.04 28.69
C GLY A 22 28.14 6.33 27.45
N THR A 23 29.45 6.09 27.41
CA THR A 23 30.11 5.37 26.31
C THR A 23 29.74 3.89 26.30
N VAL A 24 29.78 3.23 27.47
CA VAL A 24 29.36 1.83 27.63
C VAL A 24 27.89 1.66 27.24
N PHE A 25 27.01 2.54 27.72
CA PHE A 25 25.59 2.51 27.38
C PHE A 25 25.36 2.64 25.86
N ARG A 26 26.08 3.54 25.18
CA ARG A 26 26.00 3.69 23.72
C ARG A 26 26.44 2.42 22.99
N TYR A 27 27.54 1.79 23.41
CA TYR A 27 27.99 0.54 22.81
C TYR A 27 27.03 -0.62 23.08
N LEU A 28 26.41 -0.69 24.26
CA LEU A 28 25.37 -1.67 24.56
C LEU A 28 24.14 -1.48 23.67
N LEU A 29 23.68 -0.25 23.48
CA LEU A 29 22.56 0.04 22.58
C LEU A 29 22.88 -0.33 21.13
N LEU A 30 24.09 0.00 20.66
CA LEU A 30 24.54 -0.35 19.32
C LEU A 30 24.66 -1.88 19.16
N GLY A 31 25.22 -2.56 20.16
CA GLY A 31 25.33 -4.02 20.20
C GLY A 31 23.97 -4.71 20.18
N ALA A 32 23.02 -4.25 20.99
CA ALA A 32 21.65 -4.77 21.00
C ALA A 32 20.93 -4.57 19.66
N THR A 33 21.08 -3.38 19.06
CA THR A 33 20.48 -3.07 17.74
C THR A 33 21.07 -3.95 16.64
N LEU A 34 22.41 -4.07 16.61
CA LEU A 34 23.11 -4.89 15.63
C LEU A 34 22.76 -6.37 15.80
N PHE A 35 22.71 -6.87 17.03
CA PHE A 35 22.29 -8.24 17.34
C PHE A 35 20.87 -8.52 16.81
N GLY A 36 19.92 -7.62 17.05
CA GLY A 36 18.56 -7.74 16.52
C GLY A 36 18.54 -7.80 14.98
N ILE A 37 19.25 -6.89 14.31
CA ILE A 37 19.33 -6.86 12.84
C ILE A 37 19.96 -8.14 12.29
N VAL A 38 21.06 -8.61 12.89
CA VAL A 38 21.75 -9.83 12.47
C VAL A 38 20.85 -11.05 12.68
N MET A 39 20.18 -11.17 13.83
CA MET A 39 19.28 -12.30 14.11
C MET A 39 18.09 -12.34 13.15
N VAL A 40 17.45 -11.19 12.88
CA VAL A 40 16.37 -11.10 11.88
C VAL A 40 16.91 -11.45 10.50
N THR A 41 18.10 -10.98 10.13
CA THR A 41 18.71 -11.29 8.83
C THR A 41 18.96 -12.78 8.68
N ILE A 42 19.54 -13.43 9.70
CA ILE A 42 19.77 -14.87 9.72
C ILE A 42 18.43 -15.61 9.56
N PHE A 43 17.41 -15.21 10.32
CA PHE A 43 16.09 -15.82 10.24
C PHE A 43 15.46 -15.70 8.84
N LEU A 44 15.55 -14.52 8.23
CA LEU A 44 15.07 -14.28 6.86
C LEU A 44 15.85 -15.10 5.82
N VAL A 45 17.16 -15.28 6.00
CA VAL A 45 17.98 -16.13 5.11
C VAL A 45 17.55 -17.59 5.20
N TYR A 46 17.32 -18.13 6.40
CA TYR A 46 16.81 -19.49 6.57
C TYR A 46 15.44 -19.66 5.91
N ILE A 47 14.50 -18.76 6.19
CA ILE A 47 13.16 -18.78 5.58
C ILE A 47 13.24 -18.73 4.05
N ALA A 48 14.08 -17.84 3.50
CA ALA A 48 14.24 -17.70 2.06
C ALA A 48 14.88 -18.97 1.45
N ASN A 49 15.84 -19.56 2.13
CA ASN A 49 16.47 -20.81 1.70
C ASN A 49 15.46 -21.97 1.69
N ASP A 50 14.66 -22.11 2.74
CA ASP A 50 13.68 -23.20 2.83
C ASP A 50 12.55 -23.03 1.81
N ALA A 51 12.15 -21.79 1.53
CA ALA A 51 11.08 -21.47 0.58
C ALA A 51 11.50 -21.58 -0.89
N ILE A 52 12.65 -21.03 -1.27
CA ILE A 52 13.10 -20.93 -2.68
C ILE A 52 14.04 -22.07 -3.05
N GLN A 53 14.74 -22.64 -2.07
CA GLN A 53 15.71 -23.73 -2.26
C GLN A 53 16.74 -23.44 -3.38
N PRO A 54 17.42 -22.28 -3.36
CA PRO A 54 18.27 -21.86 -4.48
C PRO A 54 19.42 -22.84 -4.76
N LEU A 55 19.87 -23.59 -3.76
CA LEU A 55 20.98 -24.54 -3.86
C LEU A 55 20.60 -25.90 -4.47
N THR A 56 19.31 -26.17 -4.73
CA THR A 56 18.88 -27.39 -5.42
C THR A 56 18.97 -27.27 -6.94
N ALA A 57 19.11 -26.04 -7.46
CA ALA A 57 19.26 -25.80 -8.88
C ALA A 57 20.58 -26.37 -9.44
N ASP A 58 20.57 -26.74 -10.72
CA ASP A 58 21.78 -27.19 -11.40
C ASP A 58 22.85 -26.07 -11.41
N PRO A 59 24.14 -26.39 -11.24
CA PRO A 59 25.21 -25.39 -11.39
C PRO A 59 25.18 -24.66 -12.75
N GLY A 60 24.70 -25.34 -13.79
CA GLY A 60 24.46 -24.74 -15.12
C GLY A 60 23.38 -23.66 -15.12
N TRP A 61 22.32 -23.83 -14.33
CA TRP A 61 21.28 -22.82 -14.14
C TRP A 61 21.86 -21.54 -13.55
N HIS A 62 22.66 -21.66 -12.49
CA HIS A 62 23.33 -20.52 -11.86
C HIS A 62 24.28 -19.82 -12.84
N LEU A 63 25.09 -20.58 -13.58
CA LEU A 63 26.03 -20.02 -14.55
C LEU A 63 25.31 -19.26 -15.66
N VAL A 64 24.23 -19.82 -16.21
CA VAL A 64 23.45 -19.17 -17.27
C VAL A 64 22.90 -17.84 -16.79
N PHE A 65 22.16 -17.80 -15.68
CA PHE A 65 21.61 -16.54 -15.16
C PHE A 65 22.70 -15.57 -14.68
N PHE A 66 23.82 -16.07 -14.16
CA PHE A 66 24.95 -15.21 -13.82
C PHE A 66 25.50 -14.51 -15.08
N CYS A 67 25.69 -15.23 -16.18
CA CYS A 67 26.22 -14.70 -17.43
C CYS A 67 25.21 -13.87 -18.24
N THR A 68 23.94 -14.24 -18.27
CA THR A 68 22.93 -13.57 -19.11
C THR A 68 22.26 -12.42 -18.38
N LEU A 69 22.06 -12.51 -17.06
CA LEU A 69 21.31 -11.52 -16.27
C LEU A 69 22.23 -10.69 -15.36
N VAL A 70 23.00 -11.34 -14.47
CA VAL A 70 23.73 -10.65 -13.40
C VAL A 70 24.89 -9.81 -13.97
N VAL A 71 25.80 -10.44 -14.72
CA VAL A 71 26.99 -9.77 -15.27
C VAL A 71 26.62 -8.60 -16.19
N PRO A 72 25.71 -8.74 -17.18
CA PRO A 72 25.35 -7.64 -18.06
C PRO A 72 24.65 -6.49 -17.32
N THR A 73 23.76 -6.82 -16.37
CA THR A 73 23.05 -5.81 -15.57
C THR A 73 24.02 -5.02 -14.69
N LEU A 74 24.97 -5.70 -14.04
CA LEU A 74 26.02 -5.04 -13.24
C LEU A 74 26.97 -4.22 -14.10
N ALA A 75 27.37 -4.72 -15.27
CA ALA A 75 28.25 -4.00 -16.19
C ALA A 75 27.61 -2.69 -16.68
N VAL A 76 26.34 -2.74 -17.12
CA VAL A 76 25.61 -1.55 -17.57
C VAL A 76 25.32 -0.61 -16.40
N SER A 77 24.92 -1.13 -15.26
CA SER A 77 24.65 -0.31 -14.06
C SER A 77 25.90 0.37 -13.55
N GLY A 78 27.03 -0.34 -13.51
CA GLY A 78 28.34 0.20 -13.11
C GLY A 78 28.87 1.25 -14.08
N TYR A 79 28.76 0.99 -15.39
CA TYR A 79 29.08 1.98 -16.42
C TYR A 79 28.27 3.27 -16.26
N LEU A 80 26.95 3.16 -16.02
CA LEU A 80 26.09 4.32 -15.79
C LEU A 80 26.35 4.98 -14.42
N ALA A 81 26.69 4.23 -13.38
CA ALA A 81 27.03 4.78 -12.07
C ALA A 81 28.25 5.70 -12.16
N TRP A 82 29.24 5.33 -12.99
CA TRP A 82 30.44 6.11 -13.21
C TRP A 82 30.21 7.30 -14.15
N ARG A 83 29.52 7.10 -15.28
CA ARG A 83 29.40 8.12 -16.33
C ARG A 83 28.20 9.05 -16.17
N ASN A 84 27.07 8.55 -15.67
CA ASN A 84 25.80 9.29 -15.63
C ASN A 84 24.81 8.73 -14.59
N ARG A 85 24.98 9.17 -13.33
CA ARG A 85 24.09 8.78 -12.23
C ARG A 85 22.62 9.10 -12.48
N ALA A 86 22.32 10.17 -13.23
CA ALA A 86 20.95 10.54 -13.55
C ALA A 86 20.29 9.52 -14.49
N ALA A 87 21.03 8.96 -15.45
CA ALA A 87 20.55 7.88 -16.31
C ALA A 87 20.33 6.59 -15.51
N LEU A 88 21.28 6.20 -14.65
CA LEU A 88 21.12 5.03 -13.77
C LEU A 88 19.84 5.16 -12.93
N SER A 89 19.63 6.30 -12.28
CA SER A 89 18.45 6.56 -11.46
C SER A 89 17.13 6.48 -12.25
N ALA A 90 17.14 6.83 -13.53
CA ALA A 90 15.97 6.74 -14.40
C ALA A 90 15.68 5.30 -14.81
N GLY A 91 16.71 4.51 -15.09
CA GLY A 91 16.60 3.08 -15.38
C GLY A 91 16.09 2.28 -14.19
N THR A 92 16.69 2.47 -13.01
CA THR A 92 16.27 1.76 -11.79
C THR A 92 14.88 2.18 -11.33
N ALA A 93 14.51 3.45 -11.48
CA ALA A 93 13.16 3.92 -11.20
C ALA A 93 12.11 3.32 -12.17
N ALA A 94 12.46 3.06 -13.43
CA ALA A 94 11.55 2.38 -14.37
C ALA A 94 11.26 0.94 -13.93
N ILE A 95 12.30 0.21 -13.50
CA ILE A 95 12.16 -1.16 -12.96
C ILE A 95 11.32 -1.13 -11.68
N GLY A 96 11.68 -0.26 -10.74
CA GLY A 96 10.97 -0.13 -9.47
C GLY A 96 9.50 0.23 -9.67
N LEU A 97 9.20 1.19 -10.54
CA LEU A 97 7.82 1.56 -10.88
C LEU A 97 7.06 0.38 -11.48
N PHE A 98 7.64 -0.33 -12.45
CA PHE A 98 6.98 -1.47 -13.08
C PHE A 98 6.66 -2.58 -12.09
N VAL A 99 7.65 -3.03 -11.31
CA VAL A 99 7.47 -4.11 -10.33
C VAL A 99 6.43 -3.73 -9.28
N VAL A 100 6.55 -2.54 -8.70
CA VAL A 100 5.64 -2.04 -7.67
C VAL A 100 4.21 -1.91 -8.21
N SER A 101 4.05 -1.32 -9.40
CA SER A 101 2.73 -1.17 -10.02
C SER A 101 2.14 -2.51 -10.48
N LEU A 102 2.96 -3.48 -10.89
CA LEU A 102 2.52 -4.83 -11.24
C LEU A 102 1.98 -5.57 -10.01
N MET A 103 2.70 -5.52 -8.89
CA MET A 103 2.26 -6.15 -7.64
C MET A 103 0.97 -5.53 -7.11
N PHE A 104 0.87 -4.20 -7.15
CA PHE A 104 -0.36 -3.50 -6.76
C PHE A 104 -1.52 -3.79 -7.72
N GLY A 105 -1.24 -3.80 -9.03
CA GLY A 105 -2.20 -4.15 -10.06
C GLY A 105 -2.71 -5.58 -9.92
N ALA A 106 -1.85 -6.54 -9.56
CA ALA A 106 -2.24 -7.93 -9.31
C ALA A 106 -3.17 -8.03 -8.09
N GLY A 107 -2.88 -7.29 -7.00
CA GLY A 107 -3.77 -7.22 -5.85
C GLY A 107 -5.13 -6.60 -6.17
N ILE A 108 -5.17 -5.52 -6.95
CA ILE A 108 -6.43 -4.93 -7.43
C ILE A 108 -7.17 -5.89 -8.36
N ALA A 109 -6.46 -6.58 -9.25
CA ALA A 109 -7.07 -7.53 -10.16
C ALA A 109 -7.77 -8.65 -9.39
N MET A 110 -7.13 -9.18 -8.34
CA MET A 110 -7.70 -10.21 -7.48
C MET A 110 -9.02 -9.76 -6.84
N VAL A 111 -9.12 -8.49 -6.42
CA VAL A 111 -10.37 -7.92 -5.89
C VAL A 111 -11.47 -7.94 -6.96
N PHE A 112 -11.17 -7.61 -8.21
CA PHE A 112 -12.20 -7.55 -9.27
C PHE A 112 -12.57 -8.91 -9.88
N VAL A 113 -11.72 -9.93 -9.75
CA VAL A 113 -12.02 -11.27 -10.27
C VAL A 113 -13.05 -11.96 -9.38
N ASP A 114 -12.82 -11.97 -8.06
CA ASP A 114 -13.56 -12.87 -7.17
C ASP A 114 -14.38 -12.16 -6.09
N ILE A 115 -14.18 -10.86 -5.86
CA ILE A 115 -14.66 -10.19 -4.63
C ILE A 115 -15.66 -9.07 -4.91
N VAL A 116 -15.29 -8.14 -5.78
CA VAL A 116 -16.14 -7.00 -6.17
C VAL A 116 -16.39 -7.09 -7.67
N PRO A 117 -17.60 -7.49 -8.10
CA PRO A 117 -17.93 -7.53 -9.51
C PRO A 117 -17.67 -6.16 -10.18
N PRO A 118 -17.04 -6.10 -11.36
CA PRO A 118 -16.74 -4.84 -12.04
C PRO A 118 -17.95 -3.92 -12.25
N ILE A 119 -19.13 -4.51 -12.46
CA ILE A 119 -20.40 -3.77 -12.59
C ILE A 119 -20.80 -3.07 -11.29
N THR A 120 -20.66 -3.75 -10.15
CA THR A 120 -20.94 -3.19 -8.83
C THR A 120 -19.96 -2.08 -8.48
N TRP A 121 -18.67 -2.28 -8.79
CA TRP A 121 -17.65 -1.23 -8.65
C TRP A 121 -17.97 0.00 -9.50
N PHE A 122 -18.31 -0.19 -10.77
CA PHE A 122 -18.71 0.90 -11.65
C PHE A 122 -19.93 1.64 -11.10
N GLY A 123 -20.88 0.91 -10.52
CA GLY A 123 -22.00 1.45 -9.75
C GLY A 123 -21.57 2.36 -8.60
N TYR A 124 -20.63 1.94 -7.77
CA TYR A 124 -20.09 2.78 -6.69
C TYR A 124 -19.33 4.01 -7.22
N VAL A 125 -18.58 3.87 -8.32
CA VAL A 125 -17.91 5.02 -8.95
C VAL A 125 -18.93 6.04 -9.43
N LEU A 126 -20.02 5.61 -10.09
CA LEU A 126 -21.12 6.49 -10.49
C LEU A 126 -21.84 7.09 -9.28
N ALA A 127 -22.03 6.31 -8.21
CA ALA A 127 -22.62 6.79 -6.98
C ALA A 127 -21.85 8.00 -6.43
N LEU A 128 -20.51 7.97 -6.45
CA LEU A 128 -19.65 9.06 -6.00
C LEU A 128 -19.67 10.31 -6.90
N VAL A 129 -19.99 10.15 -8.19
CA VAL A 129 -20.11 11.30 -9.12
C VAL A 129 -21.26 12.22 -8.72
N LEU A 130 -22.38 11.67 -8.22
CA LEU A 130 -23.57 12.44 -7.82
C LEU A 130 -23.30 13.46 -6.70
N PRO A 131 -22.77 13.08 -5.51
CA PRO A 131 -22.47 14.03 -4.45
C PRO A 131 -21.34 14.98 -4.85
N LEU A 132 -20.39 14.54 -5.70
CA LEU A 132 -19.34 15.43 -6.20
C LEU A 132 -19.90 16.53 -7.13
N ALA A 133 -20.78 16.15 -8.05
CA ALA A 133 -21.49 17.08 -8.92
C ALA A 133 -22.36 18.03 -8.09
N ALA A 134 -23.10 17.51 -7.11
CA ALA A 134 -23.89 18.32 -6.19
C ALA A 134 -23.02 19.30 -5.38
N ALA A 135 -21.86 18.87 -4.88
CA ALA A 135 -20.92 19.73 -4.16
C ALA A 135 -20.42 20.88 -5.04
N THR A 136 -19.99 20.58 -6.28
CA THR A 136 -19.56 21.62 -7.22
C THR A 136 -20.70 22.54 -7.66
N GLY A 137 -21.91 22.01 -7.78
CA GLY A 137 -23.12 22.76 -8.08
C GLY A 137 -23.46 23.74 -6.97
N ILE A 138 -23.50 23.26 -5.71
CA ILE A 138 -23.73 24.09 -4.52
C ILE A 138 -22.67 25.19 -4.41
N GLU A 139 -21.40 24.87 -4.64
CA GLU A 139 -20.30 25.85 -4.58
C GLU A 139 -20.39 26.91 -5.69
N ARG A 140 -20.89 26.54 -6.87
CA ARG A 140 -21.10 27.47 -7.99
C ARG A 140 -22.37 28.32 -7.85
N LEU A 141 -23.45 27.75 -7.31
CA LEU A 141 -24.79 28.36 -7.29
C LEU A 141 -25.07 29.15 -6.02
N ASP A 142 -24.57 28.73 -4.85
CA ASP A 142 -24.97 29.37 -3.59
C ASP A 142 -23.89 29.39 -2.49
N ARG A 143 -23.35 30.58 -2.23
CA ARG A 143 -22.41 30.83 -1.12
C ARG A 143 -23.10 30.94 0.25
N ARG A 144 -24.43 31.03 0.33
CA ARG A 144 -25.16 31.35 1.57
C ARG A 144 -25.60 30.15 2.42
N LEU A 145 -25.57 28.93 1.90
CA LEU A 145 -25.95 27.75 2.68
C LEU A 145 -25.03 27.55 3.91
N PRO A 146 -25.59 27.42 5.13
CA PRO A 146 -24.84 27.08 6.32
C PRO A 146 -24.06 25.76 6.15
N PHE A 147 -22.90 25.66 6.80
CA PHE A 147 -22.06 24.46 6.73
C PHE A 147 -22.83 23.18 7.07
N LEU A 148 -23.65 23.19 8.13
CA LEU A 148 -24.45 22.05 8.55
C LEU A 148 -25.46 21.60 7.48
N ALA A 149 -26.09 22.55 6.77
CA ALA A 149 -27.02 22.23 5.69
C ALA A 149 -26.29 21.61 4.49
N ARG A 150 -25.12 22.14 4.12
CA ARG A 150 -24.29 21.55 3.06
C ARG A 150 -23.82 20.14 3.44
N PHE A 151 -23.36 19.97 4.67
CA PHE A 151 -22.93 18.68 5.18
C PHE A 151 -24.06 17.66 5.19
N ALA A 152 -25.25 18.04 5.67
CA ALA A 152 -26.42 17.17 5.66
C ALA A 152 -26.82 16.79 4.23
N VAL A 153 -26.95 17.76 3.30
CA VAL A 153 -27.33 17.49 1.91
C VAL A 153 -26.33 16.58 1.21
N LEU A 154 -25.02 16.90 1.31
CA LEU A 154 -23.97 16.08 0.69
C LEU A 154 -23.86 14.70 1.33
N GLY A 155 -24.01 14.62 2.66
CA GLY A 155 -24.02 13.35 3.39
C GLY A 155 -25.20 12.46 2.99
N THR A 156 -26.41 13.02 2.94
CA THR A 156 -27.61 12.30 2.49
C THR A 156 -27.49 11.86 1.03
N LEU A 157 -26.98 12.73 0.14
CA LEU A 157 -26.74 12.37 -1.25
C LEU A 157 -25.69 11.27 -1.39
N LEU A 158 -24.60 11.34 -0.62
CA LEU A 158 -23.56 10.31 -0.62
C LEU A 158 -24.14 8.97 -0.15
N VAL A 159 -24.82 8.93 0.99
CA VAL A 159 -25.41 7.70 1.52
C VAL A 159 -26.48 7.15 0.58
N GLY A 160 -27.41 8.00 0.13
CA GLY A 160 -28.48 7.60 -0.78
C GLY A 160 -27.95 7.08 -2.12
N SER A 161 -26.95 7.75 -2.71
CA SER A 161 -26.36 7.30 -3.97
C SER A 161 -25.59 5.98 -3.81
N VAL A 162 -24.81 5.80 -2.75
CA VAL A 162 -24.04 4.58 -2.50
C VAL A 162 -24.96 3.37 -2.26
N LEU A 163 -26.14 3.57 -1.67
CA LEU A 163 -27.10 2.49 -1.42
C LEU A 163 -27.96 2.14 -2.63
N VAL A 164 -28.24 3.09 -3.54
CA VAL A 164 -29.22 2.89 -4.62
C VAL A 164 -28.57 2.71 -6.00
N VAL A 165 -27.53 3.48 -6.31
CA VAL A 165 -26.95 3.51 -7.67
C VAL A 165 -26.31 2.18 -8.10
N PRO A 166 -25.57 1.44 -7.25
CA PRO A 166 -25.00 0.17 -7.65
C PRO A 166 -26.04 -0.85 -8.13
N ASP A 167 -27.18 -0.93 -7.45
CA ASP A 167 -28.27 -1.84 -7.81
C ASP A 167 -28.97 -1.42 -9.10
N LEU A 168 -29.17 -0.10 -9.30
CA LEU A 168 -29.69 0.43 -10.56
C LEU A 168 -28.77 0.10 -11.74
N VAL A 169 -27.46 0.30 -11.55
CA VAL A 169 -26.45 -0.02 -12.57
C VAL A 169 -26.46 -1.52 -12.89
N GLY A 170 -26.51 -2.37 -11.86
CA GLY A 170 -26.63 -3.82 -12.01
C GLY A 170 -27.88 -4.25 -12.78
N THR A 171 -28.99 -3.52 -12.62
CA THR A 171 -30.27 -3.81 -13.28
C THR A 171 -30.29 -3.37 -14.75
N TYR A 172 -29.77 -2.18 -15.05
CA TYR A 172 -29.94 -1.56 -16.38
C TYR A 172 -28.75 -1.73 -17.33
N LEU A 173 -27.54 -2.00 -16.83
CA LEU A 173 -26.31 -2.02 -17.65
C LEU A 173 -25.75 -3.44 -17.89
N THR A 174 -26.59 -4.46 -17.95
CA THR A 174 -26.16 -5.87 -18.09
C THR A 174 -25.53 -6.24 -19.44
N SER A 175 -25.62 -5.38 -20.46
CA SER A 175 -25.08 -5.63 -21.80
C SER A 175 -23.56 -5.42 -21.92
N LEU A 176 -22.93 -4.78 -20.93
CA LEU A 176 -21.50 -4.48 -20.91
C LEU A 176 -20.70 -5.61 -20.24
N THR A 177 -19.47 -5.83 -20.69
CA THR A 177 -18.57 -6.83 -20.08
C THR A 177 -17.83 -6.27 -18.88
N GLY A 178 -17.35 -7.15 -17.99
CA GLY A 178 -16.55 -6.75 -16.82
C GLY A 178 -15.35 -5.86 -17.16
N ALA A 179 -14.64 -6.16 -18.25
CA ALA A 179 -13.52 -5.35 -18.74
C ALA A 179 -13.98 -3.94 -19.13
N THR A 180 -15.09 -3.80 -19.85
CA THR A 180 -15.59 -2.47 -20.27
C THR A 180 -16.01 -1.58 -19.09
N PHE A 181 -16.52 -2.16 -18.01
CA PHE A 181 -16.77 -1.40 -16.77
C PHE A 181 -15.48 -0.88 -16.13
N LEU A 182 -14.40 -1.66 -16.19
CA LEU A 182 -13.09 -1.25 -15.68
C LEU A 182 -12.38 -0.26 -16.61
N ASP A 183 -12.57 -0.37 -17.92
CA ASP A 183 -12.11 0.64 -18.88
C ASP A 183 -12.68 2.01 -18.53
N LEU A 184 -13.97 2.09 -18.22
CA LEU A 184 -14.63 3.34 -17.86
C LEU A 184 -14.30 3.82 -16.44
N SER A 185 -14.28 2.94 -15.45
CA SER A 185 -14.07 3.31 -14.04
C SER A 185 -12.60 3.49 -13.64
N LEU A 186 -11.68 2.77 -14.27
CA LEU A 186 -10.23 2.84 -13.99
C LEU A 186 -9.45 3.38 -15.18
N GLY A 187 -9.71 2.85 -16.38
CA GLY A 187 -9.01 3.25 -17.60
C GLY A 187 -9.18 4.72 -17.94
N ALA A 188 -10.40 5.25 -17.88
CA ALA A 188 -10.68 6.65 -18.23
C ALA A 188 -10.05 7.66 -17.25
N PRO A 189 -10.16 7.52 -15.90
CA PRO A 189 -9.43 8.38 -14.98
C PRO A 189 -7.92 8.36 -15.16
N ILE A 190 -7.34 7.19 -15.42
CA ILE A 190 -5.89 7.03 -15.65
C ILE A 190 -5.50 7.71 -16.98
N ALA A 191 -6.27 7.50 -18.05
CA ALA A 191 -6.09 8.17 -19.33
C ALA A 191 -6.16 9.70 -19.20
N LEU A 192 -7.12 10.22 -18.43
CA LEU A 192 -7.22 11.65 -18.11
C LEU A 192 -5.99 12.14 -17.35
N ALA A 193 -5.53 11.41 -16.33
CA ALA A 193 -4.33 11.75 -15.58
C ALA A 193 -3.09 11.80 -16.48
N VAL A 194 -2.95 10.85 -17.41
CA VAL A 194 -1.88 10.83 -18.41
C VAL A 194 -1.98 12.03 -19.36
N GLY A 195 -3.18 12.36 -19.83
CA GLY A 195 -3.42 13.53 -20.68
C GLY A 195 -3.02 14.83 -19.98
N VAL A 196 -3.52 15.06 -18.76
CA VAL A 196 -3.19 16.23 -17.93
C VAL A 196 -1.69 16.30 -17.66
N TYR A 197 -1.05 15.17 -17.36
CA TYR A 197 0.40 15.11 -17.16
C TYR A 197 1.17 15.50 -18.43
N ALA A 198 0.75 15.01 -19.59
CA ALA A 198 1.34 15.35 -20.88
C ALA A 198 1.13 16.84 -21.24
N GLU A 199 -0.04 17.39 -20.91
CA GLU A 199 -0.37 18.81 -21.12
C GLU A 199 0.51 19.74 -20.30
N ARG A 200 0.66 19.47 -19.00
CA ARG A 200 1.53 20.26 -18.11
C ARG A 200 2.97 20.34 -18.60
N ARG A 201 3.42 19.31 -19.34
CA ARG A 201 4.78 19.24 -19.88
C ARG A 201 4.92 19.88 -21.26
N SER A 202 3.99 19.60 -22.17
CA SER A 202 4.04 20.05 -23.57
C SER A 202 3.42 21.44 -23.77
N LYS A 203 2.62 21.92 -22.81
CA LYS A 203 1.73 23.09 -22.92
C LYS A 203 0.79 23.02 -24.15
N SER A 204 0.51 21.81 -24.64
CA SER A 204 -0.27 21.57 -25.86
C SER A 204 -1.44 20.63 -25.60
N ARG A 205 -2.65 21.12 -25.88
CA ARG A 205 -3.89 20.36 -25.75
C ARG A 205 -3.98 19.17 -26.71
N ARG A 206 -3.37 19.27 -27.90
CA ARG A 206 -3.30 18.13 -28.85
C ARG A 206 -2.47 16.98 -28.28
N THR A 207 -1.36 17.28 -27.62
CA THR A 207 -0.53 16.26 -26.95
C THR A 207 -1.27 15.63 -25.76
N SER A 208 -2.06 16.42 -25.03
CA SER A 208 -2.93 15.94 -23.94
C SER A 208 -3.90 14.86 -24.45
N ILE A 209 -4.68 15.19 -25.49
CA ILE A 209 -5.69 14.30 -26.06
C ILE A 209 -5.04 13.05 -26.66
N ALA A 210 -3.94 13.20 -27.40
CA ALA A 210 -3.24 12.06 -28.00
C ALA A 210 -2.65 11.11 -26.95
N ALA A 211 -2.05 11.65 -25.88
CA ALA A 211 -1.48 10.83 -24.81
C ALA A 211 -2.56 10.13 -23.99
N GLY A 212 -3.63 10.83 -23.63
CA GLY A 212 -4.78 10.25 -22.93
C GLY A 212 -5.51 9.20 -23.77
N GLY A 213 -5.77 9.50 -25.05
CA GLY A 213 -6.41 8.56 -25.97
C GLY A 213 -5.58 7.29 -26.19
N ALA A 214 -4.25 7.42 -26.36
CA ALA A 214 -3.37 6.27 -26.45
C ALA A 214 -3.35 5.43 -25.16
N ALA A 215 -3.34 6.09 -23.98
CA ALA A 215 -3.41 5.39 -22.71
C ALA A 215 -4.73 4.62 -22.57
N PHE A 216 -5.87 5.24 -22.89
CA PHE A 216 -7.17 4.57 -22.86
C PHE A 216 -7.22 3.39 -23.84
N LEU A 217 -6.71 3.57 -25.06
CA LEU A 217 -6.66 2.51 -26.06
C LEU A 217 -5.86 1.30 -25.59
N VAL A 218 -4.73 1.52 -24.92
CA VAL A 218 -3.91 0.42 -24.35
C VAL A 218 -4.70 -0.38 -23.31
N VAL A 219 -5.45 0.30 -22.42
CA VAL A 219 -6.28 -0.37 -21.40
C VAL A 219 -7.43 -1.12 -22.06
N PHE A 220 -8.15 -0.48 -22.98
CA PHE A 220 -9.27 -1.09 -23.69
C PHE A 220 -8.84 -2.34 -24.48
N VAL A 221 -7.74 -2.25 -25.23
CA VAL A 221 -7.22 -3.36 -26.04
C VAL A 221 -6.72 -4.50 -25.15
N SER A 222 -6.19 -4.22 -23.95
CA SER A 222 -5.67 -5.29 -23.09
C SER A 222 -6.77 -6.24 -22.61
N GLY A 223 -8.00 -5.78 -22.43
CA GLY A 223 -9.14 -6.64 -22.13
C GLY A 223 -9.40 -7.70 -23.22
N PHE A 224 -9.11 -7.38 -24.48
CA PHE A 224 -9.25 -8.30 -25.62
C PHE A 224 -7.99 -9.14 -25.87
N VAL A 225 -6.80 -8.56 -25.65
CA VAL A 225 -5.52 -9.25 -25.89
C VAL A 225 -5.15 -10.19 -24.75
N GLY A 226 -5.57 -9.88 -23.52
CA GLY A 226 -5.28 -10.66 -22.31
C GLY A 226 -5.47 -12.17 -22.47
N PRO A 227 -6.62 -12.64 -23.00
CA PRO A 227 -6.88 -14.07 -23.20
C PRO A 227 -5.83 -14.80 -24.06
N PHE A 228 -5.21 -14.11 -25.01
CA PHE A 228 -4.15 -14.70 -25.86
C PHE A 228 -2.83 -14.90 -25.10
N VAL A 229 -2.68 -14.28 -23.93
CA VAL A 229 -1.50 -14.38 -23.05
C VAL A 229 -1.84 -15.13 -21.75
N GLY A 230 -2.98 -15.83 -21.72
CA GLY A 230 -3.40 -16.62 -20.55
C GLY A 230 -4.00 -15.81 -19.40
N LEU A 231 -4.34 -14.53 -19.61
CA LEU A 231 -5.04 -13.70 -18.62
C LEU A 231 -6.51 -13.54 -19.00
N THR A 232 -7.41 -13.61 -18.04
CA THR A 232 -8.80 -13.21 -18.30
C THR A 232 -8.89 -11.70 -18.55
N ALA A 233 -9.99 -11.24 -19.17
CA ALA A 233 -10.13 -9.85 -19.59
C ALA A 233 -10.01 -8.85 -18.42
N VAL A 234 -10.52 -9.20 -17.23
CA VAL A 234 -10.51 -8.34 -16.04
C VAL A 234 -9.08 -8.07 -15.53
N PRO A 235 -8.27 -9.08 -15.15
CA PRO A 235 -6.87 -8.88 -14.78
C PRO A 235 -6.06 -8.16 -15.85
N ALA A 236 -6.23 -8.49 -17.13
CA ALA A 236 -5.50 -7.83 -18.22
C ALA A 236 -5.81 -6.33 -18.30
N THR A 237 -7.08 -5.95 -18.08
CA THR A 237 -7.51 -4.53 -18.05
C THR A 237 -6.90 -3.81 -16.85
N VAL A 238 -6.97 -4.41 -15.66
CA VAL A 238 -6.42 -3.81 -14.43
C VAL A 238 -4.91 -3.66 -14.51
N LEU A 239 -4.18 -4.69 -14.93
CA LEU A 239 -2.72 -4.64 -15.06
C LEU A 239 -2.29 -3.62 -16.10
N ALA A 240 -3.03 -3.48 -17.21
CA ALA A 240 -2.73 -2.44 -18.19
C ALA A 240 -2.93 -1.04 -17.61
N ALA A 241 -4.05 -0.82 -16.91
CA ALA A 241 -4.37 0.47 -16.31
C ALA A 241 -3.38 0.85 -15.20
N VAL A 242 -3.08 -0.07 -14.29
CA VAL A 242 -2.31 0.22 -13.06
C VAL A 242 -0.81 0.06 -13.25
N ALA A 243 -0.36 -0.89 -14.08
CA ALA A 243 1.07 -1.19 -14.26
C ALA A 243 1.63 -0.70 -15.59
N ILE A 244 1.01 -1.08 -16.70
CA ILE A 244 1.58 -0.83 -18.03
C ILE A 244 1.52 0.66 -18.39
N VAL A 245 0.36 1.30 -18.26
CA VAL A 245 0.18 2.71 -18.67
C VAL A 245 1.06 3.67 -17.86
N PRO A 246 1.12 3.61 -16.51
CA PRO A 246 2.00 4.46 -15.72
C PRO A 246 3.49 4.22 -16.03
N THR A 247 3.90 2.96 -16.22
CA THR A 247 5.27 2.63 -16.58
C THR A 247 5.62 3.13 -17.97
N ALA A 248 4.75 2.90 -18.96
CA ALA A 248 4.95 3.35 -20.34
C ALA A 248 5.03 4.88 -20.44
N THR A 249 4.20 5.59 -19.69
CA THR A 249 4.26 7.07 -19.62
C THR A 249 5.55 7.55 -18.97
N TYR A 250 6.01 6.89 -17.91
CA TYR A 250 7.32 7.16 -17.32
C TYR A 250 8.46 6.91 -18.32
N VAL A 251 8.50 5.75 -18.97
CA VAL A 251 9.52 5.40 -19.97
C VAL A 251 9.52 6.40 -21.13
N ARG A 252 8.36 6.79 -21.65
CA ARG A 252 8.22 7.85 -22.66
C ARG A 252 8.83 9.17 -22.19
N THR A 253 8.64 9.53 -20.92
CA THR A 253 9.25 10.76 -20.37
C THR A 253 10.76 10.68 -20.27
N VAL A 254 11.32 9.49 -20.03
CA VAL A 254 12.76 9.23 -20.00
C VAL A 254 13.35 9.29 -21.41
N LEU A 255 12.68 8.69 -22.40
CA LEU A 255 13.07 8.74 -23.81
C LEU A 255 13.16 10.17 -24.36
N SER A 256 12.24 11.05 -23.93
CA SER A 256 12.26 12.47 -24.34
C SER A 256 13.45 13.28 -23.79
N LYS A 257 14.23 12.73 -22.84
CA LYS A 257 15.38 13.41 -22.23
C LYS A 257 16.69 12.75 -22.69
N PRO A 258 17.49 13.37 -23.57
CA PRO A 258 18.71 12.77 -24.13
C PRO A 258 19.71 12.27 -23.08
N GLN A 259 19.80 12.96 -21.95
CA GLN A 259 20.71 12.60 -20.86
C GLN A 259 20.22 11.41 -20.04
N ARG A 260 18.93 11.04 -20.11
CA ARG A 260 18.34 9.96 -19.30
C ARG A 260 17.99 8.71 -20.12
N ARG A 261 17.78 8.84 -21.43
CA ARG A 261 17.38 7.73 -22.32
C ARG A 261 18.31 6.50 -22.24
N ILE A 262 19.61 6.71 -22.09
CA ILE A 262 20.60 5.62 -21.97
C ILE A 262 20.39 4.77 -20.71
N GLY A 263 19.69 5.32 -19.70
CA GLY A 263 19.30 4.60 -18.49
C GLY A 263 18.33 3.44 -18.75
N LEU A 264 17.55 3.49 -19.84
CA LEU A 264 16.63 2.42 -20.21
C LEU A 264 17.35 1.16 -20.70
N LEU A 265 18.66 1.22 -20.91
CA LEU A 265 19.46 0.01 -21.13
C LEU A 265 19.44 -0.92 -19.91
N VAL A 266 19.32 -0.39 -18.68
CA VAL A 266 19.26 -1.22 -17.46
C VAL A 266 18.05 -2.16 -17.49
N PRO A 267 16.78 -1.68 -17.58
CA PRO A 267 15.63 -2.57 -17.69
C PRO A 267 15.67 -3.44 -18.95
N ALA A 268 16.15 -2.92 -20.09
CA ALA A 268 16.22 -3.70 -21.32
C ALA A 268 17.19 -4.88 -21.23
N VAL A 269 18.36 -4.68 -20.62
CA VAL A 269 19.37 -5.73 -20.41
C VAL A 269 18.92 -6.69 -19.32
N MET A 270 18.26 -6.21 -18.28
CA MET A 270 17.70 -7.08 -17.24
C MET A 270 16.60 -8.00 -17.80
N LEU A 271 15.63 -7.44 -18.54
CA LEU A 271 14.56 -8.22 -19.17
C LEU A 271 15.11 -9.15 -20.26
N GLY A 272 15.95 -8.64 -21.16
CA GLY A 272 16.56 -9.44 -22.21
C GLY A 272 17.44 -10.56 -21.64
N GLY A 273 18.23 -10.27 -20.62
CA GLY A 273 19.08 -11.23 -19.92
C GLY A 273 18.29 -12.34 -19.21
N ALA A 274 17.16 -11.99 -18.60
CA ALA A 274 16.26 -12.96 -17.99
C ALA A 274 15.58 -13.85 -19.05
N LEU A 275 15.09 -13.29 -20.15
CA LEU A 275 14.46 -14.06 -21.23
C LEU A 275 15.45 -14.98 -21.95
N VAL A 276 16.65 -14.47 -22.27
CA VAL A 276 17.72 -15.27 -22.88
C VAL A 276 18.18 -16.35 -21.89
N GLY A 277 18.32 -16.02 -20.61
CA GLY A 277 18.67 -17.00 -19.58
C GLY A 277 17.64 -18.12 -19.48
N ALA A 278 16.35 -17.78 -19.40
CA ALA A 278 15.26 -18.74 -19.36
C ALA A 278 15.25 -19.64 -20.62
N PHE A 279 15.38 -19.05 -21.81
CA PHE A 279 15.45 -19.80 -23.06
C PHE A 279 16.63 -20.77 -23.11
N VAL A 280 17.82 -20.33 -22.68
CA VAL A 280 19.02 -21.18 -22.65
C VAL A 280 18.85 -22.33 -21.65
N VAL A 281 18.38 -22.04 -20.43
CA VAL A 281 18.09 -23.06 -19.41
C VAL A 281 17.10 -24.10 -19.93
N GLU A 282 16.00 -23.66 -20.55
CA GLU A 282 14.99 -24.54 -21.12
C GLU A 282 15.54 -25.38 -22.29
N SER A 283 16.32 -24.77 -23.18
CA SER A 283 16.89 -25.46 -24.34
C SER A 283 17.96 -26.50 -23.99
N VAL A 284 18.73 -26.26 -22.93
CA VAL A 284 19.80 -27.16 -22.45
C VAL A 284 19.26 -28.17 -21.44
N GLY A 285 18.12 -27.88 -20.81
CA GLY A 285 17.49 -28.75 -19.82
C GLY A 285 18.10 -28.65 -18.43
N PHE A 286 18.65 -27.49 -18.05
CA PHE A 286 19.10 -27.28 -16.67
C PHE A 286 17.90 -27.14 -15.73
N ALA A 287 17.87 -27.92 -14.66
CA ALA A 287 16.84 -27.82 -13.63
C ALA A 287 17.01 -26.51 -12.84
N GLY A 288 15.90 -25.79 -12.67
CA GLY A 288 15.82 -24.65 -11.76
C GLY A 288 15.73 -25.09 -10.31
N PRO A 289 15.69 -24.13 -9.37
CA PRO A 289 15.52 -24.45 -7.96
C PRO A 289 14.11 -25.01 -7.70
N ASP A 290 14.02 -25.99 -6.81
CA ASP A 290 12.79 -26.59 -6.31
C ASP A 290 12.05 -25.64 -5.34
N SER A 291 11.64 -24.48 -5.87
CA SER A 291 10.97 -23.43 -5.10
C SER A 291 9.54 -23.84 -4.74
N TRP A 292 9.19 -23.74 -3.46
CA TRP A 292 7.82 -23.86 -2.97
C TRP A 292 6.99 -22.60 -3.23
N VAL A 293 7.64 -21.48 -3.54
CA VAL A 293 6.97 -20.28 -4.05
C VAL A 293 6.89 -20.42 -5.58
N ASP A 294 5.94 -21.21 -6.04
CA ASP A 294 5.68 -21.43 -7.46
C ASP A 294 4.31 -20.85 -7.88
N TRP A 295 3.99 -20.99 -9.16
CA TRP A 295 2.72 -20.50 -9.69
C TRP A 295 1.52 -21.23 -9.08
N GLN A 296 1.67 -22.53 -8.79
CA GLN A 296 0.63 -23.32 -8.15
C GLN A 296 0.34 -22.77 -6.76
N PHE A 297 1.34 -22.63 -5.89
CA PHE A 297 1.21 -22.12 -4.53
C PHE A 297 0.50 -20.75 -4.48
N LEU A 298 0.79 -19.87 -5.43
CA LEU A 298 0.21 -18.52 -5.49
C LEU A 298 -1.23 -18.49 -6.03
N THR A 299 -1.66 -19.48 -6.81
CA THR A 299 -2.95 -19.44 -7.53
C THR A 299 -3.92 -20.55 -7.13
N SER A 300 -3.44 -21.61 -6.48
CA SER A 300 -4.29 -22.69 -5.99
C SER A 300 -4.89 -22.33 -4.61
N PRO A 301 -6.05 -22.91 -4.29
CA PRO A 301 -6.58 -22.88 -2.93
C PRO A 301 -5.78 -23.79 -2.00
N HIS A 302 -6.03 -23.69 -0.70
CA HIS A 302 -5.44 -24.60 0.27
C HIS A 302 -5.81 -26.06 -0.03
N SER A 303 -4.90 -26.97 0.29
CA SER A 303 -5.12 -28.41 0.33
C SER A 303 -4.67 -28.95 1.69
N SER A 304 -5.51 -29.75 2.32
CA SER A 304 -5.21 -30.40 3.61
C SER A 304 -4.53 -31.76 3.45
N SER A 305 -4.54 -32.34 2.24
CA SER A 305 -4.02 -33.69 1.96
C SER A 305 -2.52 -33.73 1.73
N SER A 306 -1.91 -32.65 1.22
CA SER A 306 -0.46 -32.58 1.01
C SER A 306 0.05 -31.15 1.10
N ALA A 307 1.25 -30.97 1.65
CA ALA A 307 1.90 -29.66 1.69
C ALA A 307 2.32 -29.18 0.29
N ALA A 308 2.55 -30.11 -0.65
CA ALA A 308 2.94 -29.79 -2.03
C ALA A 308 1.78 -29.17 -2.83
N GLU A 309 0.53 -29.54 -2.52
CA GLU A 309 -0.66 -28.98 -3.18
C GLU A 309 -1.27 -27.80 -2.42
N ALA A 310 -0.70 -27.43 -1.27
CA ALA A 310 -1.25 -26.39 -0.41
C ALA A 310 -1.06 -25.00 -1.03
N GLY A 311 -2.15 -24.41 -1.53
CA GLY A 311 -2.14 -23.06 -2.05
C GLY A 311 -2.40 -21.97 -1.01
N PHE A 312 -2.00 -20.75 -1.37
CA PHE A 312 -2.08 -19.54 -0.54
C PHE A 312 -3.01 -18.47 -1.12
N TYR A 313 -3.59 -18.71 -2.30
CA TYR A 313 -4.39 -17.74 -3.05
C TYR A 313 -5.54 -17.11 -2.23
N PRO A 314 -6.39 -17.88 -1.49
CA PRO A 314 -7.47 -17.30 -0.70
C PRO A 314 -6.99 -16.39 0.44
N ALA A 315 -5.87 -16.72 1.09
CA ALA A 315 -5.30 -15.89 2.15
C ALA A 315 -4.66 -14.60 1.63
N ILE A 316 -4.02 -14.65 0.46
CA ILE A 316 -3.48 -13.46 -0.20
C ILE A 316 -4.62 -12.47 -0.47
N GLY A 317 -5.66 -12.90 -1.18
CA GLY A 317 -6.77 -12.00 -1.54
C GLY A 317 -7.57 -11.55 -0.33
N GLY A 318 -7.76 -12.44 0.64
CA GLY A 318 -8.41 -12.10 1.89
C GLY A 318 -7.68 -11.00 2.67
N SER A 319 -6.35 -11.12 2.78
CA SER A 319 -5.52 -10.09 3.42
C SER A 319 -5.56 -8.77 2.66
N ILE A 320 -5.49 -8.81 1.33
CA ILE A 320 -5.55 -7.59 0.50
C ILE A 320 -6.87 -6.85 0.72
N VAL A 321 -8.00 -7.55 0.72
CA VAL A 321 -9.31 -6.91 0.97
C VAL A 321 -9.41 -6.35 2.36
N MET A 322 -9.01 -7.10 3.38
CA MET A 322 -8.99 -6.59 4.75
C MET A 322 -8.10 -5.34 4.86
N MET A 323 -6.92 -5.35 4.25
CA MET A 323 -6.03 -4.19 4.26
C MET A 323 -6.59 -2.99 3.51
N LEU A 324 -7.35 -3.20 2.42
CA LEU A 324 -8.07 -2.13 1.74
C LEU A 324 -9.15 -1.51 2.64
N ILE A 325 -9.92 -2.34 3.35
CA ILE A 325 -10.93 -1.86 4.30
C ILE A 325 -10.27 -1.09 5.45
N VAL A 326 -9.19 -1.64 6.01
CA VAL A 326 -8.38 -0.98 7.06
C VAL A 326 -7.89 0.38 6.58
N ALA A 327 -7.33 0.47 5.37
CA ALA A 327 -6.86 1.74 4.82
C ALA A 327 -8.00 2.74 4.61
N VAL A 328 -9.13 2.31 4.04
CA VAL A 328 -10.30 3.17 3.76
C VAL A 328 -10.94 3.69 5.05
N LEU A 329 -10.95 2.90 6.12
CA LEU A 329 -11.52 3.31 7.40
C LEU A 329 -10.52 4.15 8.21
N SER A 330 -9.33 3.61 8.46
CA SER A 330 -8.41 4.19 9.43
C SER A 330 -7.66 5.42 8.90
N PHE A 331 -7.37 5.51 7.60
CA PHE A 331 -6.65 6.67 7.06
C PHE A 331 -7.49 7.96 7.11
N PRO A 332 -8.69 8.04 6.51
CA PRO A 332 -9.48 9.26 6.55
C PRO A 332 -9.91 9.64 7.97
N LEU A 333 -10.34 8.65 8.77
CA LEU A 333 -10.75 8.88 10.16
C LEU A 333 -9.57 9.31 11.03
N GLY A 334 -8.42 8.64 10.91
CA GLY A 334 -7.24 8.93 11.71
C GLY A 334 -6.63 10.28 11.38
N VAL A 335 -6.45 10.59 10.08
CA VAL A 335 -5.92 11.88 9.62
C VAL A 335 -6.91 13.00 9.91
N GLY A 336 -8.22 12.78 9.69
CA GLY A 336 -9.25 13.76 10.01
C GLY A 336 -9.29 14.10 11.50
N THR A 337 -9.16 13.09 12.36
CA THR A 337 -9.05 13.26 13.81
C THR A 337 -7.79 14.04 14.18
N ALA A 338 -6.65 13.72 13.58
CA ALA A 338 -5.40 14.43 13.83
C ALA A 338 -5.47 15.91 13.41
N VAL A 339 -6.04 16.21 12.25
CA VAL A 339 -6.27 17.58 11.78
C VAL A 339 -7.20 18.32 12.73
N TYR A 340 -8.30 17.70 13.17
CA TYR A 340 -9.20 18.33 14.11
C TYR A 340 -8.50 18.63 15.44
N LEU A 341 -7.79 17.66 16.02
CA LEU A 341 -7.15 17.82 17.33
C LEU A 341 -6.01 18.83 17.33
N GLU A 342 -5.22 18.92 16.25
CA GLU A 342 -4.09 19.85 16.17
C GLU A 342 -4.48 21.23 15.65
N GLU A 343 -5.36 21.28 14.65
CA GLU A 343 -5.64 22.52 13.93
C GLU A 343 -7.01 23.11 14.23
N TYR A 344 -7.87 22.49 15.03
CA TYR A 344 -9.20 23.05 15.35
C TYR A 344 -9.58 22.99 16.82
N ALA A 345 -9.19 21.93 17.53
CA ALA A 345 -9.62 21.68 18.89
C ALA A 345 -9.06 22.74 19.86
N PRO A 346 -9.88 23.26 20.78
CA PRO A 346 -9.40 24.13 21.85
C PRO A 346 -8.63 23.31 22.89
N ASP A 347 -7.62 23.91 23.54
CA ASP A 347 -6.95 23.30 24.70
C ASP A 347 -7.88 23.40 25.93
N ASN A 348 -8.65 22.34 26.18
CA ASN A 348 -9.52 22.21 27.33
C ASN A 348 -9.44 20.79 27.90
N ARG A 349 -10.09 20.57 29.06
CA ARG A 349 -10.07 19.27 29.74
C ARG A 349 -10.61 18.14 28.86
N PHE A 350 -11.59 18.41 28.01
CA PHE A 350 -12.19 17.41 27.13
C PHE A 350 -11.20 16.94 26.05
N THR A 351 -10.53 17.88 25.36
CA THR A 351 -9.48 17.57 24.39
C THR A 351 -8.32 16.80 25.06
N ARG A 352 -7.94 17.20 26.28
CA ARG A 352 -6.90 16.49 27.05
C ARG A 352 -7.30 15.05 27.43
N ILE A 353 -8.57 14.81 27.76
CA ILE A 353 -9.09 13.45 28.00
C ILE A 353 -9.02 12.62 26.72
N ILE A 354 -9.41 13.18 25.57
CA ILE A 354 -9.30 12.50 24.28
C ILE A 354 -7.84 12.12 23.99
N ASP A 355 -6.91 13.04 24.20
CA ASP A 355 -5.48 12.82 23.96
C ASP A 355 -4.91 11.68 24.81
N VAL A 356 -5.27 11.64 26.09
CA VAL A 356 -4.87 10.54 26.99
C VAL A 356 -5.47 9.22 26.53
N ASN A 357 -6.74 9.19 26.12
CA ASN A 357 -7.38 7.96 25.65
C ASN A 357 -6.76 7.44 24.36
N ILE A 358 -6.47 8.30 23.38
CA ILE A 358 -5.80 7.90 22.13
C ILE A 358 -4.42 7.29 22.42
N SER A 359 -3.66 7.91 23.34
CA SER A 359 -2.35 7.43 23.75
C SER A 359 -2.44 6.08 24.47
N ASN A 360 -3.43 5.91 25.36
CA ASN A 360 -3.65 4.64 26.07
C ASN A 360 -4.10 3.53 25.11
N LEU A 361 -4.95 3.84 24.12
CA LEU A 361 -5.42 2.89 23.11
C LEU A 361 -4.26 2.31 22.28
N ALA A 362 -3.24 3.10 21.97
CA ALA A 362 -2.05 2.61 21.27
C ALA A 362 -1.25 1.56 22.07
N GLY A 363 -1.38 1.53 23.40
CA GLY A 363 -0.73 0.57 24.29
C GLY A 363 -1.56 -0.70 24.57
N VAL A 364 -2.79 -0.78 24.08
CA VAL A 364 -3.69 -1.91 24.34
C VAL A 364 -3.25 -3.15 23.52
N PRO A 365 -3.16 -4.35 24.13
CA PRO A 365 -2.85 -5.58 23.40
C PRO A 365 -3.85 -5.90 22.28
N SER A 366 -3.39 -6.45 21.16
CA SER A 366 -4.23 -6.68 19.97
C SER A 366 -5.40 -7.66 20.21
N VAL A 367 -5.26 -8.63 21.11
CA VAL A 367 -6.34 -9.54 21.52
C VAL A 367 -7.56 -8.77 22.03
N VAL A 368 -7.36 -7.68 22.79
CA VAL A 368 -8.45 -6.88 23.36
C VAL A 368 -9.25 -6.20 22.24
N TYR A 369 -8.60 -5.74 21.18
CA TYR A 369 -9.29 -5.22 20.00
C TYR A 369 -10.08 -6.31 19.27
N GLY A 370 -9.59 -7.55 19.26
CA GLY A 370 -10.34 -8.71 18.79
C GLY A 370 -11.63 -8.94 19.55
N LEU A 371 -11.56 -8.93 20.90
CA LEU A 371 -12.74 -9.05 21.77
C LEU A 371 -13.70 -7.86 21.61
N LEU A 372 -13.17 -6.64 21.41
CA LEU A 372 -13.97 -5.46 21.10
C LEU A 372 -14.71 -5.62 19.78
N GLY A 373 -14.02 -6.08 18.73
CA GLY A 373 -14.62 -6.34 17.42
C GLY A 373 -15.71 -7.40 17.50
N LEU A 374 -15.47 -8.49 18.23
CA LEU A 374 -16.46 -9.53 18.49
C LEU A 374 -17.69 -8.96 19.22
N GLY A 375 -17.48 -8.24 20.32
CA GLY A 375 -18.57 -7.66 21.11
C GLY A 375 -19.39 -6.61 20.33
N LEU A 376 -18.72 -5.71 19.61
CA LEU A 376 -19.37 -4.61 18.90
C LEU A 376 -20.02 -5.08 17.60
N PHE A 377 -19.28 -5.75 16.73
CA PHE A 377 -19.77 -6.07 15.39
C PHE A 377 -20.60 -7.35 15.36
N VAL A 378 -20.13 -8.40 16.05
CA VAL A 378 -20.80 -9.71 16.00
C VAL A 378 -21.94 -9.75 17.01
N THR A 379 -21.68 -9.46 18.29
CA THR A 379 -22.68 -9.60 19.34
C THR A 379 -23.70 -8.46 19.33
N TYR A 380 -23.27 -7.20 19.26
CA TYR A 380 -24.18 -6.05 19.36
C TYR A 380 -24.88 -5.72 18.03
N LEU A 381 -24.13 -5.68 16.92
CA LEU A 381 -24.69 -5.37 15.59
C LEU A 381 -25.21 -6.61 14.82
N GLY A 382 -25.05 -7.82 15.38
CA GLY A 382 -25.57 -9.05 14.78
C GLY A 382 -24.92 -9.43 13.44
N ARG A 383 -23.70 -8.96 13.17
CA ARG A 383 -22.99 -9.27 11.91
C ARG A 383 -22.29 -10.62 11.99
N SER A 384 -22.13 -11.26 10.84
CA SER A 384 -21.43 -12.55 10.78
C SER A 384 -19.96 -12.42 11.20
N PRO A 385 -19.46 -13.34 12.05
CA PRO A 385 -18.06 -13.36 12.46
C PRO A 385 -17.14 -13.69 11.28
N GLY A 386 -15.88 -13.27 11.37
CA GLY A 386 -14.83 -13.70 10.43
C GLY A 386 -14.99 -13.22 8.97
N THR A 387 -15.85 -12.25 8.71
CA THR A 387 -16.05 -11.68 7.35
C THR A 387 -14.99 -10.66 6.99
N ALA A 388 -14.80 -10.40 5.70
CA ALA A 388 -13.81 -9.41 5.24
C ALA A 388 -14.07 -8.01 5.82
N LEU A 389 -15.34 -7.59 5.85
CA LEU A 389 -15.74 -6.31 6.45
C LEU A 389 -15.43 -6.24 7.95
N ILE A 390 -15.81 -7.27 8.71
CA ILE A 390 -15.61 -7.26 10.17
C ILE A 390 -14.14 -7.44 10.54
N GLY A 391 -13.39 -8.28 9.83
CA GLY A 391 -11.95 -8.41 9.97
C GLY A 391 -11.22 -7.09 9.70
N GLY A 392 -11.53 -6.46 8.56
CA GLY A 392 -10.97 -5.16 8.19
C GLY A 392 -11.34 -4.05 9.17
N ALA A 393 -12.60 -3.98 9.62
CA ALA A 393 -13.04 -2.99 10.61
C ALA A 393 -12.37 -3.18 11.98
N THR A 394 -12.23 -4.43 12.43
CA THR A 394 -11.58 -4.75 13.72
C THR A 394 -10.09 -4.40 13.69
N LEU A 395 -9.38 -4.78 12.63
CA LEU A 395 -7.99 -4.36 12.40
C LEU A 395 -7.89 -2.83 12.25
N GLY A 396 -8.89 -2.21 11.64
CA GLY A 396 -9.00 -0.76 11.50
C GLY A 396 -9.04 -0.05 12.85
N LEU A 397 -9.85 -0.55 13.80
CA LEU A 397 -9.90 -0.04 15.17
C LEU A 397 -8.55 -0.17 15.89
N LEU A 398 -7.84 -1.29 15.69
CA LEU A 398 -6.52 -1.54 16.27
C LEU A 398 -5.49 -0.52 15.77
N ILE A 399 -5.46 -0.21 14.47
CA ILE A 399 -4.43 0.69 13.92
C ILE A 399 -4.81 2.17 13.98
N LEU A 400 -6.09 2.49 14.15
CA LEU A 400 -6.59 3.87 14.19
C LEU A 400 -5.80 4.77 15.16
N PRO A 401 -5.52 4.40 16.43
CA PRO A 401 -4.75 5.26 17.33
C PRO A 401 -3.32 5.52 16.82
N ILE A 402 -2.69 4.54 16.17
CA ILE A 402 -1.33 4.67 15.61
C ILE A 402 -1.33 5.69 14.46
N VAL A 403 -2.35 5.62 13.58
CA VAL A 403 -2.53 6.58 12.48
C VAL A 403 -2.76 7.98 13.03
N ILE A 404 -3.60 8.14 14.06
CA ILE A 404 -3.88 9.44 14.68
C ILE A 404 -2.59 10.04 15.25
N ILE A 405 -1.85 9.29 16.08
CA ILE A 405 -0.63 9.79 16.74
C ILE A 405 0.40 10.22 15.70
N SER A 406 0.68 9.36 14.72
CA SER A 406 1.67 9.66 13.68
C SER A 406 1.27 10.86 12.82
N ALA A 407 -0.03 11.02 12.51
CA ALA A 407 -0.52 12.15 11.75
C ALA A 407 -0.43 13.47 12.55
N ARG A 408 -0.67 13.43 13.87
CA ARG A 408 -0.50 14.58 14.75
C ARG A 408 0.95 15.02 14.84
N GLU A 409 1.88 14.09 15.03
CA GLU A 409 3.32 14.38 15.05
C GLU A 409 3.77 15.02 13.73
N ALA A 410 3.28 14.51 12.59
CA ALA A 410 3.56 15.09 11.29
C ALA A 410 3.00 16.53 11.16
N ILE A 411 1.79 16.80 11.64
CA ILE A 411 1.19 18.15 11.63
C ILE A 411 1.95 19.12 12.55
N ARG A 412 2.33 18.65 13.75
CA ARG A 412 3.14 19.42 14.73
C ARG A 412 4.53 19.77 14.21
N SER A 413 5.10 18.94 13.33
CA SER A 413 6.41 19.19 12.74
C SER A 413 6.45 20.40 11.79
N VAL A 414 5.29 20.89 11.35
CA VAL A 414 5.19 22.11 10.54
C VAL A 414 5.45 23.32 11.44
N PRO A 415 6.43 24.20 11.14
CA PRO A 415 6.73 25.37 11.98
C PRO A 415 5.57 26.38 12.05
N ASP A 416 5.34 26.96 13.22
CA ASP A 416 4.27 27.96 13.43
C ASP A 416 4.47 29.23 12.61
N SER A 417 5.71 29.62 12.32
CA SER A 417 6.02 30.76 11.45
C SER A 417 5.39 30.62 10.05
N MET A 418 5.18 29.39 9.55
CA MET A 418 4.47 29.15 8.29
C MET A 418 2.97 29.39 8.43
N ARG A 419 2.38 29.07 9.59
CA ARG A 419 0.97 29.33 9.88
C ARG A 419 0.75 30.83 10.00
N GLU A 420 1.59 31.51 10.77
CA GLU A 420 1.56 32.96 10.96
C GLU A 420 1.75 33.73 9.65
N ALA A 421 2.69 33.32 8.80
CA ALA A 421 2.88 33.91 7.48
C ALA A 421 1.63 33.77 6.60
N SER A 422 0.98 32.60 6.62
CA SER A 422 -0.28 32.37 5.91
C SER A 422 -1.40 33.30 6.42
N TYR A 423 -1.54 33.42 7.75
CA TYR A 423 -2.51 34.34 8.36
C TYR A 423 -2.18 35.81 8.06
N GLY A 424 -0.90 36.18 8.03
CA GLY A 424 -0.43 37.52 7.66
C GLY A 424 -0.77 37.92 6.22
N MET A 425 -0.93 36.94 5.31
CA MET A 425 -1.45 37.17 3.96
C MET A 425 -2.99 37.19 3.86
N GLY A 426 -3.69 37.16 5.00
CA GLY A 426 -5.15 37.17 5.06
C GLY A 426 -5.82 35.81 4.79
N ALA A 427 -5.06 34.70 4.85
CA ALA A 427 -5.63 33.37 4.67
C ALA A 427 -6.50 32.97 5.87
N THR A 428 -7.60 32.28 5.62
CA THR A 428 -8.43 31.66 6.66
C THR A 428 -7.76 30.41 7.23
N ARG A 429 -8.16 29.98 8.44
CA ARG A 429 -7.68 28.73 9.07
C ARG A 429 -7.77 27.52 8.14
N TRP A 430 -8.88 27.37 7.42
CA TRP A 430 -9.03 26.32 6.41
C TRP A 430 -8.02 26.44 5.26
N GLN A 431 -7.79 27.65 4.74
CA GLN A 431 -6.81 27.87 3.68
C GLN A 431 -5.38 27.57 4.14
N THR A 432 -5.02 27.96 5.37
CA THR A 432 -3.73 27.63 5.99
C THR A 432 -3.57 26.12 6.15
N VAL A 433 -4.57 25.42 6.70
CA VAL A 433 -4.53 23.97 6.86
C VAL A 433 -4.41 23.26 5.51
N LYS A 434 -5.25 23.63 4.54
CA LYS A 434 -5.30 22.98 3.22
C LYS A 434 -4.06 23.24 2.36
N ASN A 435 -3.54 24.47 2.34
CA ASN A 435 -2.51 24.88 1.39
C ASN A 435 -1.10 24.89 1.98
N VAL A 436 -0.96 24.92 3.30
CA VAL A 436 0.35 25.02 3.98
C VAL A 436 0.61 23.81 4.86
N VAL A 437 -0.25 23.56 5.86
CA VAL A 437 0.00 22.54 6.89
C VAL A 437 -0.11 21.13 6.31
N LEU A 438 -1.25 20.78 5.72
CA LEU A 438 -1.49 19.44 5.20
C LEU A 438 -0.47 19.02 4.12
N PRO A 439 -0.16 19.85 3.10
CA PRO A 439 0.83 19.47 2.09
C PRO A 439 2.23 19.24 2.68
N ARG A 440 2.64 20.07 3.65
CA ARG A 440 3.94 19.93 4.34
C ARG A 440 3.98 18.69 5.26
N ALA A 441 2.89 18.39 5.96
CA ALA A 441 2.79 17.23 6.86
C ALA A 441 2.54 15.91 6.12
N PHE A 442 2.01 15.94 4.90
CA PHE A 442 1.55 14.77 4.16
C PHE A 442 2.59 13.65 4.03
N PRO A 443 3.88 13.92 3.74
CA PRO A 443 4.89 12.86 3.70
C PRO A 443 5.06 12.13 5.04
N GLY A 444 4.97 12.87 6.15
CA GLY A 444 5.03 12.32 7.51
C GLY A 444 3.78 11.48 7.83
N ILE A 445 2.59 12.02 7.52
CA ILE A 445 1.30 11.33 7.69
C ILE A 445 1.29 10.01 6.92
N LEU A 446 1.73 10.03 5.65
CA LEU A 446 1.84 8.83 4.83
C LEU A 446 2.79 7.83 5.48
N THR A 447 3.99 8.25 5.88
CA THR A 447 4.98 7.35 6.51
C THR A 447 4.40 6.66 7.74
N GLY A 448 3.77 7.40 8.65
CA GLY A 448 3.12 6.83 9.84
C GLY A 448 2.00 5.84 9.49
N THR A 449 1.15 6.20 8.53
CA THR A 449 0.05 5.32 8.07
C THR A 449 0.59 4.03 7.46
N ILE A 450 1.66 4.11 6.67
CA ILE A 450 2.28 2.95 6.02
C ILE A 450 2.79 1.97 7.06
N LEU A 451 3.51 2.47 8.07
CA LEU A 451 4.00 1.64 9.17
C LEU A 451 2.86 1.01 9.96
N ALA A 452 1.75 1.73 10.17
CA ALA A 452 0.55 1.20 10.82
C ALA A 452 -0.12 0.09 10.00
N LEU A 453 -0.24 0.25 8.67
CA LEU A 453 -0.77 -0.78 7.77
C LEU A 453 0.15 -2.01 7.69
N GLY A 454 1.47 -1.78 7.64
CA GLY A 454 2.47 -2.85 7.68
C GLY A 454 2.45 -3.64 8.99
N ARG A 455 2.00 -3.02 10.09
CA ARG A 455 1.69 -3.75 11.33
C ARG A 455 0.40 -4.56 11.19
N ALA A 456 -0.69 -3.96 10.72
CA ALA A 456 -2.00 -4.63 10.62
C ALA A 456 -1.98 -5.90 9.75
N ILE A 457 -1.23 -5.92 8.65
CA ILE A 457 -1.16 -7.09 7.76
C ILE A 457 -0.58 -8.34 8.44
N GLY A 458 0.19 -8.14 9.53
CA GLY A 458 0.78 -9.21 10.34
C GLY A 458 0.01 -9.53 11.62
N GLU A 459 -1.14 -8.91 11.89
CA GLU A 459 -1.91 -9.15 13.11
C GLU A 459 -2.82 -10.39 12.96
N THR A 460 -2.57 -11.41 13.79
CA THR A 460 -3.37 -12.65 13.80
C THR A 460 -4.39 -12.68 14.95
N ALA A 461 -4.00 -12.19 16.13
CA ALA A 461 -4.79 -12.31 17.35
C ALA A 461 -6.21 -11.71 17.24
N PRO A 462 -6.41 -10.49 16.71
CA PRO A 462 -7.76 -9.93 16.55
C PRO A 462 -8.65 -10.80 15.66
N LEU A 463 -8.07 -11.38 14.59
CA LEU A 463 -8.80 -12.19 13.61
C LEU A 463 -9.27 -13.52 14.21
N ILE A 464 -8.43 -14.17 15.02
CA ILE A 464 -8.82 -15.37 15.77
C ILE A 464 -10.00 -15.05 16.70
N MET A 465 -9.94 -13.93 17.43
CA MET A 465 -10.98 -13.57 18.39
C MET A 465 -12.34 -13.31 17.74
N ILE A 466 -12.38 -12.72 16.54
CA ILE A 466 -13.64 -12.48 15.81
C ILE A 466 -14.13 -13.70 15.01
N GLY A 467 -13.48 -14.86 15.15
CA GLY A 467 -13.88 -16.10 14.49
C GLY A 467 -13.55 -16.15 12.99
N ALA A 468 -12.47 -15.51 12.55
CA ALA A 468 -12.01 -15.66 11.17
C ALA A 468 -11.58 -17.11 10.88
N PRO A 469 -12.00 -17.70 9.75
CA PRO A 469 -11.55 -19.04 9.36
C PRO A 469 -10.03 -19.12 9.24
N ASN A 470 -9.44 -20.16 9.85
CA ASN A 470 -8.01 -20.41 9.79
C ASN A 470 -7.51 -20.60 8.34
N VAL A 471 -8.27 -21.33 7.54
CA VAL A 471 -7.98 -21.59 6.13
C VAL A 471 -9.28 -21.65 5.31
N LEU A 472 -9.20 -21.30 4.03
CA LEU A 472 -10.32 -21.33 3.08
C LEU A 472 -9.89 -21.94 1.74
N TYR A 473 -10.87 -22.45 1.00
CA TYR A 473 -10.69 -23.09 -0.30
C TYR A 473 -11.13 -22.21 -1.49
N SER A 474 -11.63 -21.01 -1.21
CA SER A 474 -12.06 -20.04 -2.22
C SER A 474 -11.92 -18.63 -1.67
N LEU A 475 -11.84 -17.65 -2.57
CA LEU A 475 -11.88 -16.24 -2.21
C LEU A 475 -13.29 -15.83 -1.73
N PRO A 476 -13.40 -14.77 -0.92
CA PRO A 476 -14.69 -14.25 -0.49
C PRO A 476 -15.43 -13.66 -1.69
N SER A 477 -16.66 -14.14 -1.95
CA SER A 477 -17.51 -13.66 -3.04
C SER A 477 -18.16 -12.29 -2.78
N SER A 478 -18.01 -11.76 -1.57
CA SER A 478 -18.50 -10.45 -1.15
C SER A 478 -17.76 -9.96 0.09
N LEU A 479 -17.95 -8.68 0.47
CA LEU A 479 -17.37 -8.12 1.70
C LEU A 479 -17.96 -8.74 2.98
N GLU A 480 -19.15 -9.34 2.90
CA GLU A 480 -19.80 -10.03 4.01
C GLU A 480 -19.49 -11.54 4.02
N ALA A 481 -18.71 -12.05 3.06
CA ALA A 481 -18.25 -13.43 3.07
C ALA A 481 -17.07 -13.62 4.04
N SER A 482 -16.96 -14.82 4.59
CA SER A 482 -15.86 -15.21 5.46
C SER A 482 -14.51 -15.15 4.73
N VAL A 483 -13.47 -14.74 5.46
CA VAL A 483 -12.15 -14.52 4.87
C VAL A 483 -11.04 -15.07 5.76
N SER A 484 -9.95 -15.52 5.15
CA SER A 484 -8.72 -15.89 5.85
C SER A 484 -7.63 -14.86 5.56
N ALA A 485 -6.70 -14.72 6.50
CA ALA A 485 -5.53 -13.86 6.36
C ALA A 485 -4.27 -14.71 6.19
N MET A 486 -3.28 -14.18 5.49
CA MET A 486 -1.96 -14.77 5.34
C MET A 486 -1.33 -15.20 6.67
N PRO A 487 -1.23 -14.33 7.70
CA PRO A 487 -0.61 -14.73 8.97
C PRO A 487 -1.45 -15.78 9.72
N LEU A 488 -2.77 -15.81 9.51
CA LEU A 488 -3.67 -16.79 10.12
C LEU A 488 -3.53 -18.16 9.47
N GLN A 489 -3.42 -18.22 8.14
CA GLN A 489 -3.16 -19.47 7.43
C GLN A 489 -1.76 -20.02 7.70
N VAL A 490 -0.74 -19.16 7.79
CA VAL A 490 0.61 -19.57 8.23
C VAL A 490 0.58 -20.12 9.66
N PHE A 491 -0.13 -19.46 10.58
CA PHE A 491 -0.32 -19.98 11.94
C PHE A 491 -1.03 -21.34 11.93
N ALA A 492 -2.06 -21.51 11.11
CA ALA A 492 -2.78 -22.77 10.97
C ALA A 492 -1.85 -23.90 10.48
N TRP A 493 -1.02 -23.65 9.48
CA TRP A 493 -0.05 -24.62 9.00
C TRP A 493 1.00 -24.99 10.05
N ALA A 494 1.48 -23.99 10.80
CA ALA A 494 2.46 -24.19 11.86
C ALA A 494 1.89 -24.85 13.12
N THR A 495 0.58 -24.86 13.34
CA THR A 495 0.00 -25.36 14.61
C THR A 495 -1.03 -26.46 14.43
N LEU A 496 -1.96 -26.30 13.50
CA LEU A 496 -3.08 -27.22 13.27
C LEU A 496 -2.72 -28.33 12.27
N PHE A 497 -1.92 -28.02 11.25
CA PHE A 497 -1.44 -28.96 10.23
C PHE A 497 0.04 -29.33 10.41
N ALA A 498 0.53 -29.20 11.66
CA ALA A 498 1.93 -29.30 12.06
C ALA A 498 2.57 -30.67 11.73
N SER A 499 3.04 -30.81 10.49
CA SER A 499 3.85 -31.94 10.00
C SER A 499 5.16 -31.42 9.43
N GLU A 500 6.18 -32.26 9.39
CA GLU A 500 7.51 -31.91 8.86
C GLU A 500 7.43 -31.30 7.45
N GLU A 501 6.52 -31.82 6.61
CA GLU A 501 6.28 -31.29 5.28
C GLU A 501 5.71 -29.86 5.29
N PHE A 502 4.73 -29.55 6.13
CA PHE A 502 4.19 -28.18 6.20
C PHE A 502 5.21 -27.19 6.77
N TYR A 503 6.03 -27.61 7.73
CA TYR A 503 7.08 -26.76 8.33
C TYR A 503 8.23 -26.42 7.38
N THR A 504 8.61 -27.34 6.50
CA THR A 504 9.74 -27.17 5.58
C THR A 504 9.34 -26.62 4.22
N LYS A 505 8.05 -26.71 3.86
CA LYS A 505 7.52 -26.33 2.55
C LYS A 505 6.59 -25.11 2.65
N ALA A 506 5.33 -25.33 3.05
CA ALA A 506 4.26 -24.34 2.99
C ALA A 506 4.45 -23.14 3.93
N VAL A 507 4.96 -23.35 5.14
CA VAL A 507 5.18 -22.27 6.14
C VAL A 507 6.25 -21.27 5.65
N PRO A 508 7.48 -21.69 5.29
CA PRO A 508 8.48 -20.79 4.73
C PRO A 508 7.98 -20.06 3.48
N ALA A 509 7.34 -20.78 2.55
CA ALA A 509 6.77 -20.20 1.33
C ALA A 509 5.72 -19.11 1.66
N GLY A 510 4.79 -19.39 2.57
CA GLY A 510 3.79 -18.42 3.03
C GLY A 510 4.41 -17.19 3.69
N ILE A 511 5.46 -17.36 4.49
CA ILE A 511 6.19 -16.24 5.12
C ILE A 511 6.90 -15.38 4.05
N VAL A 512 7.57 -16.00 3.07
CA VAL A 512 8.20 -15.27 1.96
C VAL A 512 7.15 -14.47 1.18
N VAL A 513 6.00 -15.05 0.86
CA VAL A 513 4.93 -14.35 0.16
C VAL A 513 4.38 -13.19 0.99
N LEU A 514 4.14 -13.38 2.29
CA LEU A 514 3.71 -12.32 3.20
C LEU A 514 4.73 -11.17 3.24
N LEU A 515 6.02 -11.48 3.35
CA LEU A 515 7.10 -10.49 3.36
C LEU A 515 7.18 -9.75 2.02
N VAL A 516 7.09 -10.46 0.90
CA VAL A 516 7.09 -9.85 -0.44
C VAL A 516 5.93 -8.89 -0.60
N ILE A 517 4.71 -9.26 -0.16
CA ILE A 517 3.53 -8.39 -0.20
C ILE A 517 3.70 -7.19 0.73
N LEU A 518 4.19 -7.39 1.97
CA LEU A 518 4.44 -6.32 2.92
C LEU A 518 5.47 -5.32 2.38
N LEU A 519 6.57 -5.80 1.82
CA LEU A 519 7.62 -4.98 1.20
C LEU A 519 7.09 -4.25 -0.03
N ALA A 520 6.27 -4.90 -0.85
CA ALA A 520 5.64 -4.28 -2.01
C ALA A 520 4.73 -3.13 -1.59
N MET A 521 3.85 -3.38 -0.60
CA MET A 521 2.92 -2.39 -0.05
C MET A 521 3.66 -1.18 0.54
N ASN A 522 4.75 -1.44 1.29
CA ASN A 522 5.61 -0.38 1.82
C ASN A 522 6.36 0.38 0.71
N SER A 523 6.82 -0.31 -0.34
CA SER A 523 7.55 0.29 -1.46
C SER A 523 6.70 1.27 -2.27
N VAL A 524 5.44 0.90 -2.58
CA VAL A 524 4.46 1.83 -3.21
C VAL A 524 4.41 3.14 -2.44
N ALA A 525 4.33 3.01 -1.14
CA ALA A 525 4.01 4.12 -0.29
C ALA A 525 5.25 5.00 0.00
N ILE A 526 6.45 4.42 -0.02
CA ILE A 526 7.72 5.17 -0.09
C ILE A 526 7.84 5.94 -1.41
N VAL A 527 7.44 5.35 -2.55
CA VAL A 527 7.45 6.04 -3.85
C VAL A 527 6.50 7.25 -3.82
N LEU A 528 5.29 7.09 -3.25
CA LEU A 528 4.35 8.19 -3.02
C LEU A 528 4.97 9.28 -2.13
N ARG A 529 5.57 8.92 -0.99
CA ARG A 529 6.27 9.85 -0.08
C ARG A 529 7.35 10.68 -0.78
N ASN A 530 8.23 10.01 -1.53
CA ASN A 530 9.38 10.67 -2.18
C ASN A 530 8.97 11.70 -3.23
N LYS A 531 7.77 11.59 -3.81
CA LYS A 531 7.23 12.60 -4.71
C LYS A 531 6.87 13.88 -3.96
N TYR A 532 6.13 13.77 -2.85
CA TYR A 532 5.68 14.93 -2.07
C TYR A 532 6.84 15.65 -1.37
N GLN A 533 7.88 14.94 -0.93
CA GLN A 533 9.08 15.56 -0.32
C GLN A 533 9.91 16.42 -1.30
N ARG A 534 9.78 16.21 -2.62
CA ARG A 534 10.52 16.99 -3.62
C ARG A 534 9.78 18.27 -4.06
N GLU A 535 8.50 18.37 -3.74
CA GLU A 535 7.63 19.50 -4.10
C GLU A 535 7.41 20.46 -2.92
N SER A 536 7.77 20.06 -1.69
CA SER A 536 7.77 20.86 -0.45
C SER A 536 9.11 21.52 -0.18
#